data_AF-A0A7X8INK8-F1
#
_entry.id   AF-A0A7X8INK8-F1
#
_cell.length_a   1.000
_cell.length_b   1.000
_cell.length_c   1.000
_cell.angle_alpha   90.00
_cell.angle_beta   90.00
_cell.angle_gamma   90.00
#
_symmetry.space_group_name_H-M   'P 1'
#
loop_
_entity.id
_entity.type
_entity.pdbx_description
1 polymer ?
#
loop_
_entity_poly.entity_id
_entity_poly.type
_entity_poly.pdbx_seq_one_letter_code
_entity_poly.pdbx_strand_id
1 'polypeptide(L)' 'MIEIRLPGQLLLLTAAEVSRLLAARPDIWQTALRRGKGAIRGRQALARTPKRVSEAELELADQVLDRCARG' A
#
# COMPACT_ATOMS: atom_id res chain seq x y z
N MET A 1 14.76 11.80 11.13
CA MET A 1 15.99 11.47 10.38
C MET A 1 15.61 10.41 9.35
N ILE A 2 16.11 10.51 8.12
CA ILE A 2 15.85 9.51 7.07
C ILE A 2 17.14 8.75 6.81
N GLU A 3 17.04 7.42 6.74
CA GLU A 3 18.16 6.54 6.43
C GLU A 3 17.86 5.80 5.12
N ILE A 4 18.81 5.87 4.18
CA ILE A 4 18.70 5.20 2.88
C ILE A 4 19.93 4.31 2.70
N ARG A 5 19.69 3.00 2.72
CA ARG A 5 20.71 2.01 2.38
C ARG A 5 20.85 1.91 0.87
N LEU A 6 22.05 2.18 0.38
CA LEU A 6 22.45 1.99 -1.00
C LEU A 6 23.56 0.92 -1.03
N PRO A 7 23.83 0.29 -2.18
CA PRO A 7 24.92 -0.66 -2.27
C PRO A 7 26.25 -0.04 -1.83
N GLY A 8 26.87 -0.59 -0.78
CA GLY A 8 28.15 -0.14 -0.25
C GLY A 8 28.13 1.18 0.54
N GLN A 9 26.97 1.83 0.72
CA GLN A 9 26.91 3.13 1.39
C GLN A 9 25.60 3.33 2.16
N LEU A 10 25.68 4.04 3.28
CA LEU A 10 24.54 4.45 4.09
C LEU A 10 24.39 5.97 4.02
N LEU A 11 23.29 6.44 3.44
CA LEU A 11 22.96 7.85 3.40
C LEU A 11 22.06 8.18 4.59
N LEU A 12 22.51 9.12 5.42
CA LEU A 12 21.77 9.65 6.56
C LEU A 12 21.41 11.10 6.28
N LEU A 13 20.14 11.44 6.39
CA LEU A 13 19.64 12.79 6.13
C LEU A 13 18.89 13.33 7.34
N THR A 14 19.34 14.49 7.84
CA THR A 14 18.60 15.28 8.82
C THR A 14 17.36 15.91 8.18
N ALA A 15 16.40 16.33 9.00
CA ALA A 15 15.19 16.99 8.49
C ALA A 15 15.52 18.25 7.66
N ALA A 16 16.54 19.02 8.07
CA ALA A 16 16.96 20.21 7.34
C ALA A 16 17.57 19.87 5.96
N GLU A 17 18.38 18.82 5.88
CA GLU A 17 18.96 18.35 4.61
C GLU A 17 17.89 17.79 3.68
N VAL A 18 16.93 17.04 4.21
CA VAL A 18 15.77 16.59 3.45
C VAL A 18 15.03 17.80 2.87
N SER A 19 14.70 18.81 3.69
CA SER A 19 14.02 20.01 3.20
C SER A 19 14.78 20.74 2.11
N ARG A 20 16.11 20.91 2.27
CA ARG A 20 16.97 21.51 1.23
C ARG A 20 16.98 20.69 -0.06
N LEU A 21 17.07 19.37 0.05
CA LEU A 21 17.10 18.45 -1.08
C LEU A 21 15.75 18.40 -1.81
N LEU A 22 14.64 18.48 -1.06
CA LEU A 22 13.29 18.62 -1.62
C LEU A 22 13.13 19.93 -2.39
N ALA A 23 13.68 21.03 -1.86
CA ALA A 23 13.60 22.35 -2.48
C ALA A 23 14.47 22.49 -3.75
N ALA A 24 15.59 21.77 -3.83
CA ALA A 24 16.54 21.90 -4.94
C ALA A 24 15.96 21.47 -6.30
N ARG A 25 15.10 20.43 -6.34
CA ARG A 25 14.46 19.93 -7.56
C ARG A 25 13.03 19.44 -7.29
N PRO A 26 12.05 20.37 -7.20
CA PRO A 26 10.68 20.05 -6.79
C PRO A 26 9.92 19.18 -7.80
N ASP A 27 10.27 19.24 -9.08
CA ASP A 27 9.70 18.48 -10.18
C ASP A 27 9.89 16.95 -10.03
N ILE A 28 11.07 16.54 -9.56
CA ILE A 28 11.39 15.13 -9.29
C ILE A 28 10.48 14.59 -8.19
N TRP A 29 10.24 15.39 -7.15
CA TRP A 29 9.40 15.01 -6.02
C TRP A 29 7.92 14.97 -6.38
N GLN A 30 7.42 15.91 -7.18
CA GLN A 30 6.06 15.84 -7.70
C GLN A 30 5.84 14.56 -8.51
N THR A 31 6.82 14.18 -9.34
CA THR A 31 6.76 12.94 -10.12
C THR A 31 6.80 11.71 -9.22
N ALA A 32 7.67 11.68 -8.22
CA ALA A 32 7.77 10.60 -7.25
C ALA A 32 6.48 10.42 -6.43
N LEU A 33 5.88 11.52 -5.95
CA LEU A 33 4.61 11.51 -5.22
C LEU A 33 3.47 10.97 -6.08
N ARG A 34 3.42 11.36 -7.36
CA ARG A 34 2.43 10.82 -8.31
C ARG A 34 2.57 9.31 -8.48
N ARG A 35 3.80 8.80 -8.62
CA ARG A 35 4.09 7.35 -8.70
C ARG A 35 3.70 6.62 -7.42
N GLY A 36 4.01 7.18 -6.25
CA GLY A 36 3.65 6.61 -4.96
C GLY A 36 2.15 6.43 -4.79
N LYS A 37 1.34 7.42 -5.20
CA LYS A 37 -0.13 7.31 -5.19
C LYS A 37 -0.63 6.16 -6.07
N GLY A 38 -0.02 5.97 -7.25
CA GLY A 38 -0.35 4.85 -8.14
C GLY A 38 -0.07 3.49 -7.48
N ALA A 39 1.09 3.32 -6.87
CA ALA A 39 1.45 2.09 -6.16
C ALA A 39 0.53 1.80 -4.96
N ILE A 40 0.14 2.83 -4.20
CA ILE A 40 -0.82 2.69 -3.09
C ILE A 40 -2.19 2.26 -3.61
N ARG A 41 -2.69 2.91 -4.68
CA ARG A 41 -3.97 2.55 -5.31
C ARG A 41 -3.94 1.13 -5.87
N GLY A 42 -2.84 0.70 -6.49
CA GLY A 42 -2.67 -0.66 -6.97
C GLY A 42 -2.72 -1.69 -5.83
N ARG A 43 -2.02 -1.43 -4.72
CA ARG A 43 -2.08 -2.27 -3.51
C ARG A 43 -3.49 -2.32 -2.91
N GLN A 44 -4.19 -1.19 -2.85
CA GLN A 44 -5.58 -1.14 -2.39
C GLN A 44 -6.52 -1.89 -3.33
N ALA A 45 -6.29 -1.87 -4.64
CA ALA A 45 -7.09 -2.64 -5.59
C ALA A 45 -6.87 -4.15 -5.42
N LEU A 46 -5.62 -4.58 -5.22
CA LEU A 46 -5.29 -5.98 -4.95
C LEU A 46 -5.82 -6.47 -3.61
N ALA A 47 -5.86 -5.62 -2.60
CA ALA A 47 -6.35 -5.95 -1.26
C ALA A 47 -7.89 -5.97 -1.15
N ARG A 48 -8.62 -5.54 -2.18
CA ARG A 48 -10.08 -5.62 -2.20
C ARG A 48 -10.51 -7.00 -2.66
N THR A 49 -11.21 -7.71 -1.80
CA THR A 49 -11.98 -8.89 -2.21
C THR A 49 -13.09 -8.41 -3.16
N PRO A 50 -13.21 -8.99 -4.38
CA PRO A 50 -14.30 -8.66 -5.28
C PRO A 50 -15.65 -8.93 -4.61
N LYS A 51 -16.63 -8.03 -4.77
CA LYS A 51 -17.95 -8.15 -4.12
C LYS A 51 -18.63 -9.51 -4.33
N ARG A 52 -18.51 -10.07 -5.54
CA ARG A 52 -19.04 -11.40 -5.88
C ARG A 52 -18.39 -12.53 -5.07
N VAL A 53 -17.11 -12.40 -4.75
CA VAL A 53 -16.39 -13.39 -3.92
C VAL A 53 -16.87 -13.29 -2.47
N SER A 54 -17.02 -12.08 -1.91
CA SER A 54 -17.55 -11.94 -0.55
C SER A 54 -19.00 -12.40 -0.42
N GLU A 55 -19.84 -12.15 -1.43
CA GLU A 55 -21.23 -12.62 -1.46
C GLU A 55 -21.28 -14.15 -1.51
N ALA A 56 -20.46 -14.78 -2.35
CA ALA A 56 -20.37 -16.24 -2.44
C ALA A 56 -19.83 -16.87 -1.13
N GLU A 57 -18.86 -16.24 -0.47
CA GLU A 57 -18.33 -16.70 0.82
C GLU A 57 -19.40 -16.65 1.92
N LEU A 58 -20.22 -15.60 1.95
CA LEU A 58 -21.36 -15.46 2.87
C LEU A 58 -22.43 -16.52 2.60
N GLU A 59 -22.83 -16.72 1.35
CA GLU A 59 -23.80 -17.75 0.98
C GLU A 59 -23.32 -19.16 1.35
N LEU A 60 -22.03 -19.44 1.15
CA LEU A 60 -21.44 -20.73 1.53
C LEU A 60 -21.41 -20.91 3.04
N ALA A 61 -21.09 -19.85 3.80
CA ALA A 61 -21.09 -19.87 5.26
C ALA A 61 -22.50 -20.17 5.81
N ASP A 62 -23.53 -19.52 5.27
CA ASP A 62 -24.93 -19.77 5.65
C ASP A 62 -25.36 -21.22 5.37
N GLN A 63 -24.99 -21.75 4.19
CA GLN A 63 -25.27 -23.15 3.84
C GLN A 63 -24.59 -24.15 4.78
N VAL A 64 -23.36 -23.86 5.22
CA VAL A 64 -22.64 -24.71 6.17
C VAL A 64 -23.30 -24.67 7.55
N LEU A 65 -23.69 -23.49 8.02
CA LEU A 65 -24.39 -23.33 9.31
C LEU A 65 -25.73 -24.06 9.32
N ASP A 66 -26.53 -23.91 8.26
CA ASP A 66 -27.83 -24.58 8.10
C ASP A 66 -27.69 -26.11 8.00
N ARG A 67 -26.58 -26.61 7.45
CA ARG A 67 -26.26 -28.04 7.45
C ARG A 67 -25.85 -28.54 8.85
N CYS A 68 -25.05 -27.77 9.58
CA CYS A 68 -24.63 -28.13 10.94
C CYS A 68 -25.79 -28.08 11.94
N ALA A 69 -26.79 -27.21 11.74
CA ALA A 69 -27.97 -27.12 12.59
C ALA A 69 -28.98 -28.27 12.37
N ARG A 70 -28.85 -29.01 11.26
CA ARG A 70 -29.74 -30.12 10.88
C ARG A 70 -29.16 -31.51 11.16
N GLY A 71 -27.94 -31.59 11.70
CA GLY A 71 -27.29 -32.83 12.16
C GLY A 71 -27.23 -32.89 13.67
#